data_AF-A0A519KX74-F1
#
_entry.id   AF-A0A519KX74-F1
#
_cell.length_a   1.000
_cell.length_b   1.000
_cell.length_c   1.000
_cell.angle_alpha   90.00
_cell.angle_beta   90.00
_cell.angle_gamma   90.00
#
_symmetry.space_group_name_H-M   'P 1'
#
loop_
_entity.id
_entity.type
_entity.pdbx_description
1 polymer ?
#
loop_
_entity_poly.entity_id
_entity_poly.type
_entity_poly.pdbx_seq_one_letter_code
_entity_poly.pdbx_strand_id
1 'polypeptide(L)'
;MADKARGPRPARVEAPRDEAADIGVEARLAAGILLNAALEGRGGLDSALTFREVSSLEGPDRAFARAVAMAALRRLGEIDQILDRRLQKAPPLAVRTILRVALAQTLVLETPAFAAVSTAVKLAERDPKTRPYKNLVNAVLRGVGRDGPGLTTAESNLPDWLSARWKATWGEAGLVALALAAREEPATDLSVKPDVDPAAVAADVEGEALEGGTVRTGRRGDVATWPGFEDGTWWVQDAAAAVLHPPGPVLEARPGRHVAPTAGADRAALQGFALNVGGDGGG
;
A
#
# COMPACT_ATOMS: atom_id res chain seq x y z
N MET A 1 68.34 22.00 14.99
CA MET A 1 67.27 20.98 15.08
C MET A 1 65.95 21.72 15.00
N ALA A 2 65.30 21.72 13.83
CA ALA A 2 64.09 22.49 13.58
C ALA A 2 62.86 21.58 13.63
N ASP A 3 61.99 21.85 14.58
CA ASP A 3 60.69 21.22 14.78
C ASP A 3 59.73 21.66 13.66
N LYS A 4 59.20 20.72 12.89
CA LYS A 4 58.23 20.98 11.81
C LYS A 4 56.85 20.52 12.29
N ALA A 5 56.11 21.47 12.85
CA ALA A 5 54.71 21.30 13.22
C ALA A 5 53.86 20.90 11.99
N ARG A 6 53.08 19.82 12.15
CA ARG A 6 52.13 19.31 11.15
C ARG A 6 50.86 20.17 11.18
N GLY A 7 50.60 20.90 10.10
CA GLY A 7 49.41 21.75 9.96
C GLY A 7 48.09 20.96 10.00
N PRO A 8 46.95 21.64 10.27
CA PRO A 8 45.66 20.99 10.43
C PRO A 8 45.16 20.38 9.12
N ARG A 9 44.56 19.20 9.22
CA ARG A 9 43.96 18.46 8.10
C ARG A 9 42.77 19.27 7.55
N PRO A 10 42.67 19.51 6.23
CA PRO A 10 41.57 20.29 5.68
C PRO A 10 40.24 19.59 5.98
N ALA A 11 39.25 20.38 6.42
CA ALA A 11 37.89 19.90 6.64
C ALA A 11 37.35 19.29 5.35
N ARG A 12 36.75 18.10 5.46
CA ARG A 12 36.07 17.44 4.35
C ARG A 12 34.85 18.28 3.99
N VAL A 13 34.97 19.07 2.92
CA VAL A 13 33.83 19.79 2.34
C VAL A 13 32.86 18.72 1.84
N GLU A 14 31.72 18.60 2.51
CA GLU A 14 30.62 17.80 1.98
C GLU A 14 30.17 18.44 0.66
N ALA A 15 30.24 17.66 -0.42
CA ALA A 15 29.79 18.12 -1.72
C ALA A 15 28.30 18.51 -1.63
N PRO A 16 27.89 19.60 -2.30
CA PRO A 16 26.49 20.02 -2.28
C PRO A 16 25.62 18.87 -2.78
N ARG A 17 24.62 18.49 -1.97
CA ARG A 17 23.59 17.53 -2.37
C ARG A 17 22.78 18.18 -3.47
N ASP A 18 22.68 17.51 -4.61
CA ASP A 18 21.93 18.00 -5.76
C ASP A 18 20.44 17.82 -5.47
N GLU A 19 19.81 18.86 -4.90
CA GLU A 19 18.42 18.84 -4.37
C GLU A 19 17.39 18.44 -5.44
N ALA A 20 17.64 18.76 -6.71
CA ALA A 20 16.78 18.36 -7.83
C ALA A 20 16.94 16.87 -8.20
N ALA A 21 18.07 16.26 -7.85
CA ALA A 21 18.37 14.85 -8.10
C ALA A 21 17.92 13.92 -6.96
N ASP A 22 17.65 14.46 -5.77
CA ASP A 22 17.13 13.69 -4.61
C ASP A 22 15.59 13.58 -4.58
N ILE A 23 14.88 14.22 -5.53
CA ILE A 23 13.41 14.21 -5.61
C ILE A 23 12.89 12.76 -5.68
N GLY A 24 12.09 12.38 -4.68
CA GLY A 24 11.44 11.08 -4.59
C GLY A 24 12.35 9.90 -4.19
N VAL A 25 13.60 10.13 -3.80
CA VAL A 25 14.47 9.08 -3.23
C VAL A 25 13.95 8.66 -1.85
N GLU A 26 13.63 9.63 -0.99
CA GLU A 26 13.15 9.36 0.37
C GLU A 26 11.83 8.58 0.38
N ALA A 27 10.89 8.94 -0.50
CA ALA A 27 9.63 8.22 -0.63
C ALA A 27 9.83 6.74 -1.04
N ARG A 28 10.84 6.43 -1.86
CA ARG A 28 11.15 5.03 -2.25
C ARG A 28 11.93 4.27 -1.18
N LEU A 29 12.76 4.97 -0.40
CA LEU A 29 13.36 4.41 0.80
C LEU A 29 12.26 4.01 1.79
N ALA A 30 11.33 4.92 2.07
CA ALA A 30 10.16 4.68 2.90
C ALA A 30 9.29 3.52 2.37
N ALA A 31 9.08 3.43 1.06
CA ALA A 31 8.38 2.29 0.46
C ALA A 31 9.07 0.95 0.77
N GLY A 32 10.41 0.91 0.70
CA GLY A 32 11.19 -0.29 1.05
C GLY A 32 11.07 -0.65 2.54
N ILE A 33 11.04 0.35 3.42
CA ILE A 33 10.83 0.17 4.87
C ILE A 33 9.44 -0.43 5.12
N LEU A 34 8.39 0.16 4.54
CA LEU A 34 7.01 -0.33 4.67
C LEU A 34 6.87 -1.76 4.13
N LEU A 35 7.47 -2.05 2.98
CA LEU A 35 7.48 -3.38 2.38
C LEU A 35 8.14 -4.40 3.30
N ASN A 36 9.34 -4.12 3.82
CA ASN A 36 10.05 -5.06 4.69
C ASN A 36 9.31 -5.26 6.02
N ALA A 37 8.76 -4.21 6.62
CA ALA A 37 7.99 -4.31 7.86
C ALA A 37 6.74 -5.19 7.69
N ALA A 38 6.08 -5.12 6.53
CA ALA A 38 4.96 -6.00 6.20
C ALA A 38 5.38 -7.47 6.06
N LEU A 39 6.61 -7.76 5.61
CA LEU A 39 7.13 -9.11 5.41
C LEU A 39 7.72 -9.75 6.68
N GLU A 40 8.30 -8.96 7.59
CA GLU A 40 9.02 -9.47 8.76
C GLU A 40 8.11 -9.88 9.93
N GLY A 41 6.87 -9.39 9.98
CA GLY A 41 5.81 -9.85 10.88
C GLY A 41 6.01 -9.53 12.37
N ARG A 42 5.18 -8.61 12.89
CA ARG A 42 4.65 -8.50 14.28
C ARG A 42 3.92 -7.17 14.49
N GLY A 43 4.33 -6.10 13.81
CA GLY A 43 3.64 -4.80 13.78
C GLY A 43 2.99 -4.45 12.44
N GLY A 44 3.37 -5.15 11.36
CA GLY A 44 2.83 -4.94 10.01
C GLY A 44 3.15 -3.57 9.42
N LEU A 45 2.56 -3.27 8.26
CA LEU A 45 2.73 -2.02 7.54
C LEU A 45 2.30 -0.80 8.39
N ASP A 46 1.25 -0.94 9.21
CA ASP A 46 0.70 0.16 10.01
C ASP A 46 1.67 0.65 11.09
N SER A 47 2.39 -0.26 11.75
CA SER A 47 3.43 0.15 12.72
C SER A 47 4.54 0.97 12.06
N ALA A 48 4.92 0.61 10.84
CA ALA A 48 6.00 1.27 10.10
C ALA A 48 5.62 2.66 9.59
N LEU A 49 4.32 3.01 9.53
CA LEU A 49 3.88 4.38 9.23
C LEU A 49 4.35 5.40 10.28
N THR A 50 4.63 4.94 11.50
CA THR A 50 5.12 5.79 12.60
C THR A 50 6.64 5.96 12.61
N PHE A 51 7.36 5.21 11.78
CA PHE A 51 8.81 5.34 11.69
C PHE A 51 9.17 6.71 11.11
N ARG A 52 10.23 7.32 11.65
CA ARG A 52 10.63 8.69 11.31
C ARG A 52 10.76 8.89 9.81
N GLU A 53 11.36 7.93 9.12
CA GLU A 53 11.62 7.91 7.68
C GLU A 53 10.33 7.97 6.84
N VAL A 54 9.20 7.54 7.40
CA VAL A 54 7.88 7.58 6.75
C VAL A 54 7.06 8.77 7.25
N SER A 55 7.05 9.00 8.56
CA SER A 55 6.25 10.05 9.20
C SER A 55 6.75 11.46 8.89
N SER A 56 8.05 11.63 8.59
CA SER A 56 8.62 12.94 8.24
C SER A 56 8.39 13.36 6.79
N LEU A 57 7.88 12.47 5.94
CA LEU A 57 7.56 12.80 4.55
C LEU A 57 6.36 13.75 4.48
N GLU A 58 6.25 14.49 3.37
CA GLU A 58 5.03 15.24 3.07
C GLU A 58 3.89 14.29 2.68
N GLY A 59 2.64 14.80 2.68
CA GLY A 59 1.45 14.02 2.34
C GLY A 59 1.58 13.24 1.03
N PRO A 60 1.93 13.90 -0.10
CA PRO A 60 2.07 13.23 -1.40
C PRO A 60 3.16 12.14 -1.41
N ASP A 61 4.33 12.43 -0.82
CA ASP A 61 5.44 11.48 -0.78
C ASP A 61 5.14 10.26 0.09
N ARG A 62 4.45 10.45 1.23
CA ARG A 62 3.99 9.36 2.08
C ARG A 62 2.93 8.51 1.37
N ALA A 63 1.99 9.14 0.66
CA ALA A 63 0.99 8.44 -0.13
C ALA A 63 1.66 7.60 -1.24
N PHE A 64 2.64 8.18 -1.94
CA PHE A 64 3.44 7.46 -2.93
C PHE A 64 4.21 6.28 -2.32
N ALA A 65 4.88 6.48 -1.18
CA ALA A 65 5.59 5.42 -0.48
C ALA A 65 4.68 4.22 -0.14
N ARG A 66 3.48 4.51 0.38
CA ARG A 66 2.45 3.50 0.68
C ARG A 66 1.96 2.80 -0.59
N ALA A 67 1.67 3.55 -1.65
CA ALA A 67 1.22 2.99 -2.92
C ALA A 67 2.25 2.01 -3.51
N VAL A 68 3.54 2.38 -3.49
CA VAL A 68 4.63 1.52 -3.97
C VAL A 68 4.77 0.26 -3.12
N ALA A 69 4.72 0.38 -1.79
CA ALA A 69 4.80 -0.77 -0.89
C ALA A 69 3.62 -1.73 -1.10
N MET A 70 2.40 -1.22 -1.22
CA MET A 70 1.20 -2.02 -1.49
C MET A 70 1.24 -2.69 -2.86
N ALA A 71 1.68 -1.97 -3.89
CA ALA A 71 1.89 -2.53 -5.23
C ALA A 71 2.90 -3.68 -5.22
N ALA A 72 4.01 -3.51 -4.48
CA ALA A 72 5.02 -4.55 -4.32
C ALA A 72 4.50 -5.77 -3.57
N LEU A 73 3.72 -5.58 -2.50
CA LEU A 73 3.12 -6.68 -1.73
C LEU A 73 2.13 -7.48 -2.58
N ARG A 74 1.28 -6.79 -3.33
CA ARG A 74 0.23 -7.42 -4.15
C ARG A 74 0.78 -8.28 -5.28
N ARG A 75 1.93 -7.90 -5.82
CA ARG A 75 2.62 -8.61 -6.91
C ARG A 75 3.96 -9.22 -6.48
N LEU A 76 4.13 -9.50 -5.20
CA LEU A 76 5.43 -9.88 -4.63
C LEU A 76 5.97 -11.17 -5.27
N GLY A 77 5.11 -12.17 -5.44
CA GLY A 77 5.47 -13.45 -6.03
C GLY A 77 5.90 -13.33 -7.48
N GLU A 78 5.15 -12.56 -8.27
CA GLU A 78 5.49 -12.30 -9.67
C GLU A 78 6.82 -11.54 -9.78
N ILE A 79 7.00 -10.49 -8.97
CA ILE A 79 8.23 -9.70 -8.90
C ILE A 79 9.42 -10.60 -8.53
N ASP A 80 9.26 -11.46 -7.53
CA ASP A 80 10.30 -12.38 -7.09
C ASP A 80 10.63 -13.42 -8.18
N GLN A 81 9.64 -13.98 -8.88
CA GLN A 81 9.86 -14.86 -10.03
C GLN A 81 10.62 -14.17 -11.18
N ILE A 82 10.35 -12.89 -11.42
CA ILE A 82 11.10 -12.09 -12.40
C ILE A 82 12.56 -11.96 -11.96
N LEU A 83 12.78 -11.60 -10.70
CA LEU A 83 14.13 -11.42 -10.15
C LEU A 83 14.93 -12.72 -10.13
N ASP A 84 14.34 -13.82 -9.69
CA ASP A 84 15.01 -15.11 -9.53
C ASP A 84 15.41 -15.72 -10.89
N ARG A 85 14.74 -15.37 -11.98
CA ARG A 85 15.18 -15.73 -13.35
C ARG A 85 16.36 -14.90 -13.86
N ARG A 86 16.53 -13.69 -13.34
CA ARG A 86 17.58 -12.74 -13.79
C ARG A 86 18.82 -12.78 -12.91
N LEU A 87 18.70 -13.28 -11.68
CA LEU A 87 19.76 -13.31 -10.68
C LEU A 87 20.27 -14.74 -10.49
N GLN A 88 21.56 -14.96 -10.72
CA GLN A 88 22.18 -16.27 -10.48
C GLN A 88 22.24 -16.63 -8.99
N LYS A 89 22.28 -15.63 -8.11
CA LYS A 89 22.33 -15.80 -6.65
C LYS A 89 21.45 -14.74 -6.00
N ALA A 90 20.77 -15.13 -4.92
CA ALA A 90 20.01 -14.19 -4.10
C ALA A 90 20.92 -13.06 -3.58
N PRO A 91 20.60 -11.78 -3.87
CA PRO A 91 21.36 -10.65 -3.37
C PRO A 91 20.99 -10.37 -1.90
N PRO A 92 21.75 -9.53 -1.19
CA PRO A 92 21.35 -9.08 0.15
C PRO A 92 19.93 -8.51 0.16
N LEU A 93 19.19 -8.69 1.26
CA LEU A 93 17.79 -8.27 1.37
C LEU A 93 17.59 -6.81 0.96
N ALA A 94 18.45 -5.90 1.41
CA ALA A 94 18.38 -4.48 1.04
C ALA A 94 18.42 -4.24 -0.48
N VAL A 95 19.23 -5.01 -1.22
CA VAL A 95 19.29 -4.93 -2.70
C VAL A 95 18.03 -5.54 -3.31
N ARG A 96 17.54 -6.66 -2.76
CA ARG A 96 16.27 -7.27 -3.21
C ARG A 96 15.08 -6.33 -2.99
N THR A 97 15.03 -5.62 -1.86
CA THR A 97 14.01 -4.61 -1.56
C THR A 97 14.05 -3.47 -2.58
N ILE A 98 15.23 -2.94 -2.91
CA ILE A 98 15.37 -1.90 -3.95
C ILE A 98 14.82 -2.38 -5.29
N LEU A 99 15.16 -3.61 -5.69
CA LEU A 99 14.68 -4.22 -6.93
C LEU A 99 13.16 -4.42 -6.92
N ARG A 100 12.58 -4.91 -5.82
CA ARG A 100 11.14 -5.08 -5.65
C ARG A 100 10.39 -3.75 -5.75
N VAL A 101 10.88 -2.72 -5.05
CA VAL A 101 10.33 -1.36 -5.07
C VAL A 101 10.37 -0.77 -6.48
N ALA A 102 11.48 -0.95 -7.22
CA ALA A 102 11.61 -0.46 -8.57
C ALA A 102 10.69 -1.18 -9.57
N LEU A 103 10.60 -2.52 -9.48
CA LEU A 103 9.72 -3.30 -10.34
C LEU A 103 8.25 -3.04 -10.07
N ALA A 104 7.85 -2.87 -8.80
CA ALA A 104 6.48 -2.50 -8.45
C ALA A 104 6.06 -1.17 -9.10
N GLN A 105 6.95 -0.17 -9.06
CA GLN A 105 6.72 1.11 -9.72
C GLN A 105 6.52 0.97 -11.23
N THR A 106 7.38 0.21 -11.91
CA THR A 106 7.30 0.10 -13.37
C THR A 106 6.20 -0.83 -13.85
N LEU A 107 5.94 -1.92 -13.13
CA LEU A 107 5.03 -2.99 -13.58
C LEU A 107 3.59 -2.83 -13.07
N VAL A 108 3.37 -1.98 -12.06
CA VAL A 108 2.05 -1.83 -11.41
C VAL A 108 1.60 -0.38 -11.43
N LEU A 109 2.48 0.53 -11.03
CA LEU A 109 2.16 1.96 -10.97
C LEU A 109 2.51 2.69 -12.27
N GLU A 110 2.95 1.97 -13.30
CA GLU A 110 3.31 2.49 -14.62
C GLU A 110 4.28 3.69 -14.58
N THR A 111 5.07 3.78 -13.50
CA THR A 111 6.07 4.85 -13.33
C THR A 111 7.08 4.75 -14.47
N PRO A 112 7.45 5.89 -15.11
CA PRO A 112 8.41 5.86 -16.20
C PRO A 112 9.71 5.12 -15.83
N ALA A 113 10.13 4.18 -16.67
CA ALA A 113 11.24 3.28 -16.37
C ALA A 113 12.54 4.04 -16.02
N PHE A 114 12.82 5.17 -16.71
CA PHE A 114 14.00 5.98 -16.42
C PHE A 114 13.99 6.55 -14.98
N ALA A 115 12.81 6.93 -14.46
CA ALA A 115 12.66 7.46 -13.11
C ALA A 115 12.86 6.36 -12.06
N ALA A 116 12.18 5.21 -12.24
CA ALA A 116 12.32 4.08 -11.33
C ALA A 116 13.76 3.53 -11.28
N VAL A 117 14.41 3.38 -12.44
CA VAL A 117 15.80 2.90 -12.54
C VAL A 117 16.78 3.89 -11.93
N SER A 118 16.68 5.17 -12.30
CA SER A 118 17.58 6.21 -11.78
C SER A 118 17.53 6.27 -10.25
N THR A 119 16.34 6.27 -9.67
CA THR A 119 16.20 6.35 -8.22
C THR A 119 16.61 5.06 -7.51
N ALA A 120 16.39 3.89 -8.11
CA ALA A 120 16.88 2.63 -7.57
C ALA A 120 18.41 2.56 -7.50
N VAL A 121 19.10 3.08 -8.52
CA VAL A 121 20.57 3.17 -8.54
C VAL A 121 21.06 4.13 -7.45
N LYS A 122 20.43 5.31 -7.31
CA LYS A 122 20.77 6.27 -6.25
C LYS A 122 20.55 5.69 -4.85
N LEU A 123 19.46 4.95 -4.62
CA LEU A 123 19.23 4.24 -3.36
C LEU A 123 20.33 3.22 -3.07
N ALA A 124 20.77 2.47 -4.09
CA ALA A 124 21.88 1.55 -3.92
C ALA A 124 23.20 2.28 -3.61
N GLU A 125 23.43 3.49 -4.12
CA GLU A 125 24.66 4.24 -3.85
C GLU A 125 24.78 4.81 -2.44
N ARG A 126 23.65 4.97 -1.74
CA ARG A 126 23.55 5.60 -0.40
C ARG A 126 24.08 4.73 0.74
N ASP A 127 23.88 3.41 0.69
CA ASP A 127 24.34 2.51 1.76
C ASP A 127 25.62 1.76 1.31
N PRO A 128 26.72 1.77 2.10
CA PRO A 128 27.92 0.99 1.83
C PRO A 128 27.67 -0.50 1.53
N LYS A 129 26.61 -1.09 2.08
CA LYS A 129 26.22 -2.50 1.88
C LYS A 129 25.56 -2.75 0.53
N THR A 130 24.85 -1.77 -0.03
CA THR A 130 24.15 -1.90 -1.33
C THR A 130 24.95 -1.28 -2.47
N ARG A 131 25.87 -0.35 -2.19
CA ARG A 131 26.69 0.37 -3.18
C ARG A 131 27.47 -0.52 -4.15
N PRO A 132 28.06 -1.66 -3.74
CA PRO A 132 28.71 -2.59 -4.68
C PRO A 132 27.74 -3.17 -5.73
N TYR A 133 26.44 -3.19 -5.45
CA TYR A 133 25.40 -3.77 -6.30
C TYR A 133 24.73 -2.77 -7.23
N LYS A 134 25.10 -1.48 -7.23
CA LYS A 134 24.45 -0.45 -8.06
C LYS A 134 24.41 -0.79 -9.57
N ASN A 135 25.48 -1.40 -10.08
CA ASN A 135 25.57 -1.82 -11.47
C ASN A 135 24.67 -3.03 -11.74
N LEU A 136 24.55 -3.95 -10.78
CA LEU A 136 23.61 -5.07 -10.84
C LEU A 136 22.17 -4.56 -10.87
N VAL A 137 21.82 -3.64 -9.98
CA VAL A 137 20.47 -3.02 -9.93
C VAL A 137 20.13 -2.40 -11.27
N ASN A 138 21.01 -1.57 -11.82
CA ASN A 138 20.80 -0.95 -13.13
C ASN A 138 20.66 -1.98 -14.26
N ALA A 139 21.54 -2.99 -14.30
CA ALA A 139 21.53 -4.00 -15.34
C ALA A 139 20.26 -4.86 -15.32
N VAL A 140 19.82 -5.28 -14.13
CA VAL A 140 18.60 -6.09 -13.96
C VAL A 140 17.37 -5.30 -14.39
N LEU A 141 17.19 -4.07 -13.89
CA LEU A 141 16.00 -3.28 -14.19
C LEU A 141 15.94 -2.88 -15.67
N ARG A 142 17.07 -2.50 -16.28
CA ARG A 142 17.13 -2.25 -17.74
C ARG A 142 16.88 -3.52 -18.54
N GLY A 143 17.39 -4.66 -18.08
CA GLY A 143 17.15 -5.96 -18.70
C GLY A 143 15.67 -6.32 -18.71
N VAL A 144 14.98 -6.15 -17.58
CA VAL A 144 13.52 -6.35 -17.48
C VAL A 144 12.76 -5.36 -18.38
N GLY A 145 13.16 -4.09 -18.41
CA GLY A 145 12.53 -3.09 -19.28
C GLY A 145 12.69 -3.39 -20.78
N ARG A 146 13.81 -3.98 -21.19
CA ARG A 146 14.09 -4.36 -22.59
C ARG A 146 13.42 -5.67 -22.99
N ASP A 147 13.53 -6.69 -22.14
CA ASP A 147 13.14 -8.07 -22.48
C ASP A 147 11.72 -8.40 -21.99
N GLY A 148 11.11 -7.52 -21.19
CA GLY A 148 9.88 -7.77 -20.47
C GLY A 148 10.05 -8.62 -19.20
N PRO A 149 8.97 -8.75 -18.41
CA PRO A 149 8.97 -9.55 -17.18
C PRO A 149 9.08 -11.07 -17.44
N GLY A 150 8.77 -11.53 -18.65
CA GLY A 150 8.63 -12.96 -18.94
C GLY A 150 7.35 -13.55 -18.32
N LEU A 151 7.18 -14.88 -18.45
CA LEU A 151 5.99 -15.57 -17.95
C LEU A 151 5.89 -15.48 -16.43
N THR A 152 4.75 -15.02 -15.91
CA THR A 152 4.43 -14.97 -14.47
C THR A 152 3.00 -15.47 -14.27
N THR A 153 2.67 -15.94 -13.08
CA THR A 153 1.33 -16.44 -12.73
C THR A 153 0.79 -15.67 -11.55
N ALA A 154 -0.53 -15.43 -11.52
CA ALA A 154 -1.15 -14.64 -10.45
C ALA A 154 -1.06 -15.35 -9.10
N GLU A 155 -1.14 -16.68 -9.16
CA GLU A 155 -1.09 -17.63 -8.05
C GLU A 155 0.26 -17.55 -7.31
N SER A 156 1.31 -17.07 -7.98
CA SER A 156 2.62 -16.87 -7.35
C SER A 156 2.58 -15.85 -6.20
N ASN A 157 1.60 -14.94 -6.20
CA ASN A 157 1.42 -13.96 -5.14
C ASN A 157 0.74 -14.53 -3.90
N LEU A 158 0.21 -15.75 -3.97
CA LEU A 158 -0.46 -16.41 -2.86
C LEU A 158 0.51 -17.36 -2.14
N PRO A 159 0.48 -17.43 -0.80
CA PRO A 159 1.22 -18.46 -0.08
C PRO A 159 0.76 -19.87 -0.47
N ASP A 160 1.70 -20.81 -0.55
CA ASP A 160 1.44 -22.20 -0.98
C ASP A 160 0.26 -22.86 -0.24
N TRP A 161 0.19 -22.64 1.08
CA TRP A 161 -0.88 -23.20 1.92
C TRP A 161 -2.26 -22.65 1.54
N LEU A 162 -2.34 -21.38 1.12
CA LEU A 162 -3.59 -20.73 0.74
C LEU A 162 -4.01 -21.19 -0.65
N SER A 163 -3.07 -21.23 -1.60
CA SER A 163 -3.29 -21.76 -2.95
C SER A 163 -3.80 -23.20 -2.92
N ALA A 164 -3.18 -24.07 -2.11
CA ALA A 164 -3.62 -25.45 -1.95
C ALA A 164 -5.05 -25.54 -1.38
N ARG A 165 -5.35 -24.74 -0.36
CA ARG A 165 -6.69 -24.69 0.25
C ARG A 165 -7.75 -24.20 -0.73
N TRP A 166 -7.48 -23.13 -1.47
CA TRP A 166 -8.43 -22.56 -2.43
C TRP A 166 -8.66 -23.48 -3.61
N LYS A 167 -7.61 -24.11 -4.13
CA LYS A 167 -7.71 -25.13 -5.18
C LYS A 167 -8.57 -26.33 -4.74
N ALA A 168 -8.42 -26.78 -3.50
CA ALA A 168 -9.24 -27.88 -2.97
C ALA A 168 -10.73 -27.53 -2.88
N THR A 169 -11.05 -26.27 -2.57
CA THR A 169 -12.45 -25.82 -2.40
C THR A 169 -13.12 -25.44 -3.72
N TRP A 170 -12.42 -24.72 -4.61
CA TRP A 170 -13.01 -24.11 -5.81
C TRP A 170 -12.39 -24.60 -7.13
N GLY A 171 -11.47 -25.57 -7.08
CA GLY A 171 -10.77 -26.09 -8.25
C GLY A 171 -9.75 -25.12 -8.84
N GLU A 172 -9.13 -25.53 -9.96
CA GLU A 172 -8.07 -24.75 -10.62
C GLU A 172 -8.59 -23.40 -11.12
N ALA A 173 -9.73 -23.40 -11.83
CA ALA A 173 -10.31 -22.18 -12.39
C ALA A 173 -10.68 -21.17 -11.30
N GLY A 174 -11.19 -21.65 -10.16
CA GLY A 174 -11.50 -20.80 -9.00
C GLY A 174 -10.25 -20.21 -8.36
N LEU A 175 -9.19 -21.00 -8.19
CA LEU A 175 -7.89 -20.49 -7.71
C LEU A 175 -7.37 -19.36 -8.61
N VAL A 176 -7.34 -19.58 -9.93
CA VAL A 176 -6.85 -18.59 -10.90
C VAL A 176 -7.68 -17.31 -10.82
N ALA A 177 -9.02 -17.42 -10.77
CA ALA A 177 -9.91 -16.26 -10.67
C ALA A 177 -9.68 -15.48 -9.37
N LEU A 178 -9.54 -16.16 -8.23
CA LEU A 178 -9.25 -15.53 -6.94
C LEU A 178 -7.87 -14.87 -6.92
N ALA A 179 -6.86 -15.51 -7.51
CA ALA A 179 -5.52 -14.96 -7.60
C ALA A 179 -5.48 -13.70 -8.49
N LEU A 180 -6.22 -13.70 -9.60
CA LEU A 180 -6.37 -12.51 -10.46
C LEU A 180 -7.11 -11.39 -9.72
N ALA A 181 -8.20 -11.69 -9.00
CA ALA A 181 -8.91 -10.69 -8.21
C ALA A 181 -8.04 -10.09 -7.11
N ALA A 182 -7.24 -10.92 -6.41
CA ALA A 182 -6.32 -10.46 -5.36
C ALA A 182 -5.17 -9.59 -5.90
N ARG A 183 -4.88 -9.65 -7.22
CA ARG A 183 -3.87 -8.81 -7.88
C ARG A 183 -4.32 -7.39 -8.16
N GLU A 184 -5.61 -7.13 -8.15
CA GLU A 184 -6.14 -5.80 -8.38
C GLU A 184 -6.14 -4.96 -7.11
N GLU A 185 -6.01 -3.66 -7.25
CA GLU A 185 -6.22 -2.76 -6.13
C GLU A 185 -7.71 -2.76 -5.76
N PRO A 186 -8.07 -3.03 -4.48
CA PRO A 186 -9.47 -3.07 -4.09
C PRO A 186 -10.11 -1.69 -4.31
N ALA A 187 -11.36 -1.70 -4.78
CA ALA A 187 -12.18 -0.50 -4.80
C ALA A 187 -12.50 -0.07 -3.35
N THR A 188 -12.81 1.21 -3.18
CA THR A 188 -13.25 1.71 -1.88
C THR A 188 -14.77 1.58 -1.81
N ASP A 189 -15.25 0.85 -0.81
CA ASP A 189 -16.67 0.69 -0.53
C ASP A 189 -17.11 1.66 0.57
N LEU A 190 -18.23 2.33 0.31
CA LEU A 190 -18.82 3.35 1.17
C LEU A 190 -20.21 2.88 1.58
N SER A 191 -20.45 2.78 2.88
CA SER A 191 -21.80 2.64 3.41
C SER A 191 -22.44 4.01 3.54
N VAL A 192 -23.64 4.15 2.99
CA VAL A 192 -24.37 5.42 2.91
C VAL A 192 -25.36 5.49 4.07
N LYS A 193 -25.54 6.69 4.63
CA LYS A 193 -26.51 6.93 5.69
C LYS A 193 -27.94 6.61 5.19
N PRO A 194 -28.85 6.04 6.01
CA PRO A 194 -30.14 5.54 5.52
C PRO A 194 -31.07 6.58 4.86
N ASP A 195 -30.91 7.85 5.21
CA ASP A 195 -31.69 8.98 4.70
C ASP A 195 -31.08 9.62 3.44
N VAL A 196 -29.96 9.09 2.95
CA VAL A 196 -29.24 9.60 1.79
C VAL A 196 -29.38 8.64 0.63
N ASP A 197 -29.63 9.16 -0.57
CA ASP A 197 -29.68 8.37 -1.80
C ASP A 197 -28.27 7.89 -2.22
N PRO A 198 -28.01 6.56 -2.26
CA PRO A 198 -26.74 6.01 -2.71
C PRO A 198 -26.37 6.39 -4.14
N ALA A 199 -27.35 6.61 -5.03
CA ALA A 199 -27.08 7.00 -6.42
C ALA A 199 -26.49 8.41 -6.51
N ALA A 200 -26.94 9.33 -5.65
CA ALA A 200 -26.37 10.68 -5.56
C ALA A 200 -24.92 10.64 -5.07
N VAL A 201 -24.65 9.86 -4.02
CA VAL A 201 -23.28 9.66 -3.50
C VAL A 201 -22.39 9.02 -4.58
N ALA A 202 -22.88 8.01 -5.30
CA ALA A 202 -22.14 7.36 -6.38
C ALA A 202 -21.75 8.36 -7.48
N ALA A 203 -22.62 9.30 -7.85
CA ALA A 203 -22.29 10.35 -8.81
C ALA A 203 -21.16 11.28 -8.30
N ASP A 204 -21.22 11.69 -7.02
CA ASP A 204 -20.25 12.61 -6.41
C ASP A 204 -18.85 12.01 -6.23
N VAL A 205 -18.76 10.68 -6.08
CA VAL A 205 -17.49 9.96 -5.92
C VAL A 205 -17.07 9.21 -7.18
N GLU A 206 -17.73 9.43 -8.31
CA GLU A 206 -17.47 8.74 -9.58
C GLU A 206 -17.47 7.20 -9.42
N GLY A 207 -18.45 6.70 -8.65
CA GLY A 207 -18.62 5.30 -8.32
C GLY A 207 -19.92 4.70 -8.85
N GLU A 208 -20.24 3.50 -8.38
CA GLU A 208 -21.47 2.78 -8.67
C GLU A 208 -22.17 2.36 -7.37
N ALA A 209 -23.50 2.45 -7.36
CA ALA A 209 -24.30 1.90 -6.27
C ALA A 209 -24.50 0.39 -6.48
N LEU A 210 -24.12 -0.40 -5.49
CA LEU A 210 -24.30 -1.85 -5.47
C LEU A 210 -25.67 -2.23 -4.90
N GLU A 211 -26.07 -3.48 -5.16
CA GLU A 211 -27.23 -4.08 -4.50
C GLU A 211 -27.04 -4.02 -2.96
N GLY A 212 -27.97 -3.37 -2.26
CA GLY A 212 -27.89 -3.14 -0.81
C GLY A 212 -27.51 -1.72 -0.38
N GLY A 213 -27.27 -0.80 -1.33
CA GLY A 213 -27.09 0.64 -1.04
C GLY A 213 -25.65 1.05 -0.69
N THR A 214 -24.71 0.11 -0.72
CA THR A 214 -23.26 0.41 -0.68
C THR A 214 -22.84 1.08 -1.98
N VAL A 215 -21.98 2.09 -1.90
CA VAL A 215 -21.37 2.74 -3.07
C VAL A 215 -19.93 2.26 -3.21
N ARG A 216 -19.57 1.74 -4.39
CA ARG A 216 -18.21 1.32 -4.73
C ARG A 216 -17.57 2.33 -5.65
N THR A 217 -16.39 2.84 -5.30
CA THR A 217 -15.66 3.82 -6.11
C THR A 217 -14.22 3.41 -6.42
N GLY A 218 -13.82 3.70 -7.65
CA GLY A 218 -12.44 3.64 -8.13
C GLY A 218 -11.61 4.88 -7.76
N ARG A 219 -12.21 5.88 -7.11
CA ARG A 219 -11.52 7.10 -6.69
C ARG A 219 -10.36 6.78 -5.73
N ARG A 220 -9.32 7.61 -5.80
CA ARG A 220 -8.08 7.50 -5.01
C ARG A 220 -7.78 8.83 -4.34
N GLY A 221 -6.92 8.78 -3.31
CA GLY A 221 -6.49 9.95 -2.55
C GLY A 221 -7.00 9.96 -1.11
N ASP A 222 -6.93 11.12 -0.48
CA ASP A 222 -7.39 11.29 0.89
C ASP A 222 -8.92 11.31 0.96
N VAL A 223 -9.50 10.26 1.54
CA VAL A 223 -10.94 10.09 1.74
C VAL A 223 -11.55 11.28 2.48
N ALA A 224 -10.78 11.94 3.35
CA ALA A 224 -11.25 13.11 4.08
C ALA A 224 -11.58 14.31 3.18
N THR A 225 -11.04 14.32 1.96
CA THR A 225 -11.27 15.38 0.97
C THR A 225 -12.42 15.07 0.01
N TRP A 226 -13.06 13.90 0.14
CA TRP A 226 -14.11 13.49 -0.78
C TRP A 226 -15.46 14.10 -0.35
N PRO A 227 -16.34 14.45 -1.32
CA PRO A 227 -17.66 15.01 -1.02
C PRO A 227 -18.46 14.12 -0.08
N GLY A 228 -19.11 14.72 0.93
CA GLY A 228 -19.94 14.02 1.91
C GLY A 228 -19.19 13.37 3.08
N PHE A 229 -17.85 13.37 3.09
CA PHE A 229 -17.08 12.84 4.22
C PHE A 229 -17.24 13.71 5.48
N GLU A 230 -17.01 15.03 5.36
CA GLU A 230 -17.11 15.96 6.49
C GLU A 230 -18.53 16.02 7.07
N ASP A 231 -19.54 15.89 6.20
CA ASP A 231 -20.96 15.91 6.56
C ASP A 231 -21.43 14.60 7.23
N GLY A 232 -20.60 13.55 7.20
CA GLY A 232 -20.96 12.22 7.72
C GLY A 232 -22.04 11.52 6.89
N THR A 233 -22.16 11.87 5.61
CA THR A 233 -23.12 11.32 4.65
C THR A 233 -22.87 9.83 4.38
N TRP A 234 -21.61 9.39 4.50
CA TRP A 234 -21.18 8.02 4.34
C TRP A 234 -19.92 7.73 5.19
N TRP A 235 -19.58 6.46 5.35
CA TRP A 235 -18.30 6.02 5.92
C TRP A 235 -17.71 4.87 5.12
N VAL A 236 -16.39 4.68 5.19
CA VAL A 236 -15.72 3.57 4.51
C VAL A 236 -16.06 2.25 5.22
N GLN A 237 -16.64 1.30 4.47
CA GLN A 237 -16.97 -0.03 4.95
C GLN A 237 -17.10 -0.97 3.74
N ASP A 238 -16.40 -2.10 3.81
CA ASP A 238 -16.46 -3.16 2.79
C ASP A 238 -17.90 -3.61 2.49
N ALA A 239 -18.23 -3.84 1.22
CA ALA A 239 -19.59 -4.21 0.81
C ALA A 239 -20.07 -5.51 1.46
N ALA A 240 -19.20 -6.52 1.65
CA ALA A 240 -19.59 -7.75 2.34
C ALA A 240 -19.84 -7.50 3.84
N ALA A 241 -19.10 -6.58 4.46
CA ALA A 241 -19.38 -6.15 5.82
C ALA A 241 -20.71 -5.38 5.92
N ALA A 242 -21.07 -4.60 4.91
CA ALA A 242 -22.34 -3.88 4.86
C ALA A 242 -23.56 -4.81 4.73
N VAL A 243 -23.41 -5.97 4.08
CA VAL A 243 -24.48 -7.00 4.05
C VAL A 243 -24.75 -7.57 5.45
N LEU A 244 -23.70 -7.77 6.25
CA LEU A 244 -23.81 -8.29 7.63
C LEU A 244 -24.23 -7.20 8.63
N HIS A 245 -23.83 -5.95 8.37
CA HIS A 245 -24.11 -4.78 9.18
C HIS A 245 -24.67 -3.65 8.30
N PRO A 246 -25.93 -3.76 7.84
CA PRO A 246 -26.53 -2.74 7.00
C PRO A 246 -26.59 -1.39 7.72
N PRO A 247 -26.48 -0.26 6.99
CA PRO A 247 -26.77 1.04 7.55
C PRO A 247 -28.25 1.08 7.97
N GLY A 248 -28.50 0.99 9.28
CA GLY A 248 -29.84 0.84 9.85
C GLY A 248 -29.80 0.10 11.19
N PRO A 249 -30.94 -0.03 11.90
CA PRO A 249 -30.99 -0.69 13.20
C PRO A 249 -30.72 -2.20 13.05
N VAL A 250 -29.45 -2.57 13.13
CA VAL A 250 -29.02 -3.95 13.34
C VAL A 250 -29.15 -4.21 14.83
N LEU A 251 -30.17 -5.01 15.16
CA LEU A 251 -30.70 -5.31 16.50
C LEU A 251 -31.77 -4.31 16.92
N GLU A 252 -32.99 -4.83 17.08
CA GLU A 252 -33.99 -4.22 17.97
C GLU A 252 -33.36 -4.11 19.37
N ALA A 253 -32.64 -3.02 19.64
CA ALA A 253 -32.25 -2.64 20.98
C ALA A 253 -33.53 -2.25 21.71
N ARG A 254 -34.19 -3.22 22.34
CA ARG A 254 -35.26 -2.94 23.29
C ARG A 254 -34.70 -1.98 24.36
N PRO A 255 -35.43 -0.92 24.75
CA PRO A 255 -34.97 0.02 25.77
C PRO A 255 -34.48 -0.74 27.01
N GLY A 256 -33.22 -0.52 27.42
CA GLY A 256 -32.66 -1.07 28.65
C GLY A 256 -31.73 -2.28 28.55
N ARG A 257 -31.28 -2.70 27.34
CA ARG A 257 -30.17 -3.67 27.23
C ARG A 257 -28.91 -3.06 26.62
N HIS A 258 -27.82 -3.09 27.38
CA HIS A 258 -26.48 -2.80 26.87
C HIS A 258 -26.02 -3.91 25.93
N VAL A 259 -25.88 -3.58 24.64
CA VAL A 259 -25.20 -4.45 23.67
C VAL A 259 -23.71 -4.14 23.77
N ALA A 260 -22.91 -5.11 24.22
CA ALA A 260 -21.46 -4.98 24.23
C ALA A 260 -20.93 -5.19 22.80
N PRO A 261 -20.05 -4.31 22.27
CA PRO A 261 -19.41 -4.57 20.99
C PRO A 261 -18.51 -5.80 21.14
N THR A 262 -18.75 -6.83 20.33
CA THR A 262 -17.82 -7.96 20.20
C THR A 262 -16.50 -7.45 19.62
N ALA A 263 -15.38 -7.92 20.17
CA ALA A 263 -14.04 -7.46 19.83
C ALA A 263 -13.81 -7.50 18.31
N GLY A 264 -13.62 -6.33 17.69
CA GLY A 264 -13.43 -6.17 16.25
C GLY A 264 -14.10 -4.94 15.64
N ALA A 265 -14.94 -4.20 16.38
CA ALA A 265 -15.55 -2.98 15.88
C ALA A 265 -14.48 -1.87 15.69
N ASP A 266 -14.16 -1.58 14.43
CA ASP A 266 -13.52 -0.34 13.98
C ASP A 266 -14.35 0.88 14.46
N ARG A 267 -13.71 2.03 14.65
CA ARG A 267 -14.36 3.32 14.92
C ARG A 267 -15.52 3.64 13.97
N ALA A 268 -15.47 3.20 12.70
CA ALA A 268 -16.56 3.28 11.72
C ALA A 268 -17.78 2.44 12.12
N ALA A 269 -17.57 1.20 12.58
CA ALA A 269 -18.64 0.34 13.11
C ALA A 269 -19.26 0.93 14.40
N LEU A 270 -18.46 1.65 15.20
CA LEU A 270 -18.93 2.36 16.39
C LEU A 270 -19.64 3.69 16.06
N GLN A 271 -19.26 4.41 14.99
CA GLN A 271 -19.94 5.63 14.53
C GLN A 271 -21.33 5.34 13.96
N GLY A 272 -21.49 4.24 13.21
CA GLY A 272 -22.82 3.76 12.79
C GLY A 272 -23.73 3.43 13.98
N PHE A 273 -23.16 2.99 15.10
CA PHE A 273 -23.90 2.73 16.34
C PHE A 273 -24.26 4.02 17.11
N ALA A 274 -23.34 5.00 17.17
CA ALA A 274 -23.51 6.22 17.96
C ALA A 274 -24.50 7.24 17.33
N LEU A 275 -24.54 7.36 16.00
CA LEU A 275 -25.47 8.27 15.31
C LEU A 275 -26.94 7.85 15.46
N ASN A 276 -27.22 6.61 15.85
CA ASN A 276 -28.57 6.06 15.97
C ASN A 276 -29.16 6.15 17.40
N VAL A 277 -28.38 6.52 18.41
CA VAL A 277 -28.85 6.61 19.81
C VAL A 277 -29.24 8.06 20.19
N GLY A 278 -28.92 9.05 19.35
CA GLY A 278 -29.13 10.48 19.62
C GLY A 278 -30.47 11.08 19.14
N GLY A 279 -31.40 10.28 18.62
CA GLY A 279 -32.61 10.78 17.94
C GLY A 279 -33.87 10.95 18.78
N ASP A 280 -33.99 10.30 19.95
CA ASP A 280 -35.21 10.38 20.78
C ASP A 280 -35.00 11.30 21.99
N GLY A 281 -35.23 12.59 21.79
CA GLY A 281 -35.10 13.59 22.83
C GLY A 281 -35.82 14.90 22.52
N GLY A 282 -37.15 14.90 22.62
CA GLY A 282 -37.94 16.09 22.96
C GLY A 282 -38.94 16.56 21.90
N GLY A 283 -40.23 16.56 22.27
CA GLY A 283 -41.32 17.25 21.58
C GLY A 283 -42.58 16.42 21.45
#